data_AF-A0A944HAN8-F1
#
_entry.id   AF-A0A944HAN8-F1
#
_cell.length_a   1.000
_cell.length_b   1.000
_cell.length_c   1.000
_cell.angle_alpha   90.00
_cell.angle_beta   90.00
_cell.angle_gamma   90.00
#
_symmetry.space_group_name_H-M   'P 1'
#
loop_
_entity.id
_entity.type
_entity.pdbx_description
1 polymer ?
#
loop_
_entity_poly.entity_id
_entity_poly.type
_entity_poly.pdbx_seq_one_letter_code
_entity_poly.pdbx_strand_id
1 'polypeptide(L)'
;MSTNEDLLCQALEIEPPWRIVRMRNDLGRRQLDVWVARHTPRRGWFFGTSAAAPEAPEQVWRHVNVGQARCLIHASPTDDMMQAPLPWVGADEQTFTHGMTRLIAAHFLAGIKFQSICELLDIPVADLWKFKHNLDNGKVSLSGRETLMADRQPSAFGVPEADHPVWASLLDGAIELDIRVLSLKLLLTKLRGQMPLISDPEVRQLKARELQHYFERYAPQLAHELGQIRPATLSGDSL
;
A
#
# COMPACT_ATOMS: atom_id res chain seq x y z
N MET A 1 4.18 -7.67 -22.28
CA MET A 1 3.04 -8.10 -21.46
C MET A 1 3.61 -8.55 -20.13
N SER A 2 3.35 -7.81 -19.04
CA SER A 2 3.83 -8.20 -17.71
C SER A 2 3.04 -9.40 -17.22
N THR A 3 3.71 -10.38 -16.61
CA THR A 3 3.07 -11.56 -16.03
C THR A 3 2.27 -11.14 -14.78
N ASN A 4 1.26 -11.92 -14.36
CA ASN A 4 0.51 -11.64 -13.12
C ASN A 4 1.43 -11.55 -11.88
N GLU A 5 2.53 -12.30 -11.87
CA GLU A 5 3.55 -12.24 -10.82
C GLU A 5 4.30 -10.91 -10.82
N ASP A 6 4.64 -10.36 -12.00
CA ASP A 6 5.32 -9.07 -12.13
C ASP A 6 4.43 -7.93 -11.60
N LEU A 7 3.13 -7.99 -11.89
CA LEU A 7 2.15 -7.02 -11.36
C LEU A 7 2.03 -7.12 -9.84
N LEU A 8 2.10 -8.33 -9.28
CA LEU A 8 2.05 -8.52 -7.83
C LEU A 8 3.34 -8.03 -7.15
N CYS A 9 4.51 -8.33 -7.71
CA CYS A 9 5.78 -7.77 -7.24
C CYS A 9 5.72 -6.24 -7.22
N GLN A 10 5.23 -5.63 -8.30
CA GLN A 10 5.06 -4.18 -8.37
C GLN A 10 4.07 -3.66 -7.30
N ALA A 11 2.93 -4.33 -7.11
CA ALA A 11 1.93 -3.93 -6.13
C ALA A 11 2.43 -4.05 -4.67
N LEU A 12 3.34 -4.99 -4.40
CA LEU A 12 3.96 -5.20 -3.09
C LEU A 12 5.29 -4.44 -2.94
N GLU A 13 5.68 -3.64 -3.94
CA GLU A 13 6.96 -2.91 -3.99
C GLU A 13 8.18 -3.85 -3.80
N ILE A 14 8.08 -5.09 -4.31
CA ILE A 14 9.16 -6.08 -4.33
C ILE A 14 9.98 -5.87 -5.60
N GLU A 15 11.19 -5.37 -5.42
CA GLU A 15 12.12 -5.07 -6.50
C GLU A 15 13.31 -6.05 -6.52
N PRO A 16 13.95 -6.27 -7.70
CA PRO A 16 15.19 -7.00 -7.79
C PRO A 16 16.23 -6.47 -6.78
N PRO A 17 17.04 -7.35 -6.14
CA PRO A 17 17.23 -8.76 -6.45
C PRO A 17 16.18 -9.69 -5.81
N TRP A 18 15.13 -9.16 -5.18
CA TRP A 18 14.11 -9.93 -4.49
C TRP A 18 12.98 -10.32 -5.42
N ARG A 19 12.42 -11.51 -5.21
CA ARG A 19 11.27 -12.01 -5.96
C ARG A 19 10.37 -12.86 -5.09
N ILE A 20 9.12 -12.95 -5.50
CA ILE A 20 8.18 -13.91 -4.96
C ILE A 20 8.60 -15.31 -5.42
N VAL A 21 8.91 -16.20 -4.49
CA VAL A 21 9.31 -17.59 -4.79
C VAL A 21 8.20 -18.59 -4.56
N ARG A 22 7.20 -18.22 -3.77
CA ARG A 22 6.01 -19.03 -3.49
C ARG A 22 4.85 -18.13 -3.10
N MET A 23 3.64 -18.57 -3.44
CA MET A 23 2.40 -17.96 -2.99
C MET A 23 1.43 -19.03 -2.50
N ARG A 24 0.64 -18.70 -1.48
CA ARG A 24 -0.48 -19.51 -1.03
C ARG A 24 -1.68 -18.59 -0.81
N ASN A 25 -2.77 -18.90 -1.50
CA ASN A 25 -4.04 -18.18 -1.34
C ASN A 25 -5.02 -19.07 -0.57
N ASP A 26 -5.37 -18.65 0.65
CA ASP A 26 -6.43 -19.26 1.45
C ASP A 26 -7.70 -18.42 1.30
N LEU A 27 -8.58 -18.87 0.42
CA LEU A 27 -9.85 -18.20 0.14
C LEU A 27 -10.80 -18.21 1.36
N GLY A 28 -10.73 -19.25 2.20
CA GLY A 28 -11.58 -19.37 3.38
C GLY A 28 -11.21 -18.35 4.45
N ARG A 29 -9.90 -18.13 4.66
CA ARG A 29 -9.37 -17.12 5.60
C ARG A 29 -9.20 -15.74 4.99
N ARG A 30 -9.47 -15.60 3.69
CA ARG A 30 -9.17 -14.40 2.88
C ARG A 30 -7.73 -13.94 3.14
N GLN A 31 -6.78 -14.84 2.95
CA GLN A 31 -5.37 -14.61 3.26
C GLN A 31 -4.50 -14.97 2.05
N LEU A 32 -3.56 -14.09 1.73
CA LEU A 32 -2.52 -14.30 0.74
C LEU A 32 -1.18 -14.33 1.46
N ASP A 33 -0.57 -15.51 1.53
CA ASP A 33 0.81 -15.67 1.99
C ASP A 33 1.75 -15.58 0.78
N VAL A 34 2.76 -14.71 0.87
CA VAL A 34 3.76 -14.45 -0.16
C VAL A 34 5.14 -14.70 0.44
N TRP A 35 5.89 -15.63 -0.14
CA TRP A 35 7.28 -15.88 0.25
C TRP A 35 8.21 -15.12 -0.67
N VAL A 36 9.07 -14.30 -0.08
CA VAL A 36 10.04 -13.47 -0.80
C VAL A 36 11.44 -13.98 -0.48
N ALA A 37 12.22 -14.20 -1.52
CA ALA A 37 13.62 -14.57 -1.38
C ALA A 37 14.46 -13.89 -2.46
N ARG A 38 15.77 -13.86 -2.22
CA ARG A 38 16.72 -13.33 -3.20
C ARG A 38 16.76 -14.24 -4.42
N HIS A 39 16.61 -13.67 -5.60
CA HIS A 39 16.79 -14.37 -6.86
C HIS A 39 18.26 -14.75 -7.02
N THR A 40 18.61 -15.95 -6.58
CA THR A 40 19.87 -16.59 -6.97
C THR A 40 19.67 -17.18 -8.36
N PRO A 41 20.49 -16.81 -9.36
CA PRO A 41 20.50 -17.56 -10.61
C PRO A 41 20.81 -19.02 -10.25
N ARG A 42 20.02 -19.98 -10.75
CA ARG A 42 20.29 -21.42 -10.59
C ARG A 42 21.75 -21.64 -10.96
N ARG A 43 22.61 -21.86 -9.96
CA ARG A 43 24.01 -22.17 -10.17
C ARG A 43 23.99 -23.53 -10.86
N GLY A 44 24.42 -23.55 -12.12
CA GLY A 44 24.53 -24.77 -12.92
C GLY A 44 25.25 -25.85 -12.13
N TRP A 45 24.75 -27.07 -12.27
CA TRP A 45 25.20 -28.29 -11.60
C TRP A 45 26.68 -28.59 -11.88
N PHE A 46 27.63 -27.94 -11.20
CA PHE A 46 29.02 -28.39 -11.09
C PHE A 46 29.64 -27.90 -9.78
N PHE A 47 29.97 -28.87 -8.92
CA PHE A 47 30.94 -28.86 -7.81
C PHE A 47 30.97 -27.69 -6.83
N GLY A 48 30.60 -28.00 -5.58
CA GLY A 48 31.00 -27.24 -4.39
C GLY A 48 29.95 -27.30 -3.32
N THR A 49 30.23 -28.00 -2.22
CA THR A 49 29.50 -27.85 -0.96
C THR A 49 29.64 -26.41 -0.50
N SER A 50 28.71 -25.56 -0.93
CA SER A 50 28.54 -24.23 -0.34
C SER A 50 28.15 -24.49 1.10
N ALA A 51 28.98 -24.03 2.04
CA ALA A 51 28.57 -23.96 3.43
C ALA A 51 27.20 -23.27 3.46
N ALA A 52 26.18 -24.02 3.87
CA ALA A 52 24.85 -23.47 4.05
C ALA A 52 25.00 -22.40 5.14
N ALA A 53 24.92 -21.13 4.76
CA ALA A 53 24.69 -20.09 5.73
C ALA A 53 23.46 -20.49 6.54
N PRO A 54 23.48 -20.37 7.88
CA PRO A 54 22.31 -20.73 8.69
C PRO A 54 21.11 -19.99 8.12
N GLU A 55 20.13 -20.73 7.60
CA GLU A 55 18.83 -20.17 7.22
C GLU A 55 18.26 -19.55 8.49
N ALA A 56 18.31 -18.22 8.59
CA ALA A 56 17.65 -17.50 9.65
C ALA A 56 16.18 -17.94 9.70
N PRO A 57 15.59 -18.07 10.91
CA PRO A 57 14.21 -18.49 11.04
C PRO A 57 13.32 -17.57 10.20
N GLU A 58 12.37 -18.17 9.49
CA GLU A 58 11.38 -17.45 8.69
C GLU A 58 10.67 -16.41 9.58
N GLN A 59 10.70 -15.16 9.13
CA GLN A 59 9.94 -14.07 9.74
C GLN A 59 8.71 -13.77 8.88
N VAL A 60 7.64 -13.37 9.56
CA VAL A 60 6.34 -13.12 8.96
C VAL A 60 5.86 -11.74 9.34
N TRP A 61 5.54 -10.93 8.34
CA TRP A 61 5.00 -9.58 8.53
C TRP A 61 3.66 -9.41 7.84
N ARG A 62 2.80 -8.61 8.46
CA ARG A 62 1.56 -8.14 7.87
C ARG A 62 1.84 -6.95 6.94
N HIS A 63 1.47 -7.10 5.67
CA HIS A 63 1.57 -6.06 4.65
C HIS A 63 0.20 -5.51 4.25
N VAL A 64 0.12 -4.54 3.33
CA VAL A 64 -1.15 -3.99 2.83
C VAL A 64 -2.00 -5.08 2.15
N ASN A 65 -3.33 -5.00 2.26
CA ASN A 65 -4.25 -5.96 1.65
C ASN A 65 -4.09 -6.02 0.12
N VAL A 66 -4.03 -7.24 -0.42
CA VAL A 66 -4.14 -7.48 -1.86
C VAL A 66 -5.62 -7.77 -2.17
N GLY A 67 -6.28 -6.78 -2.79
CA GLY A 67 -7.72 -6.81 -2.97
C GLY A 67 -8.46 -6.90 -1.64
N GLN A 68 -9.12 -8.03 -1.40
CA GLN A 68 -9.88 -8.34 -0.18
C GLN A 68 -9.16 -9.29 0.78
N ALA A 69 -7.96 -9.75 0.40
CA ALA A 69 -7.19 -10.71 1.18
C ALA A 69 -6.14 -10.00 2.05
N ARG A 70 -6.01 -10.43 3.30
CA ARG A 70 -4.91 -10.06 4.18
C ARG A 70 -3.62 -10.62 3.63
N CYS A 71 -2.64 -9.75 3.39
CA CYS A 71 -1.36 -10.16 2.82
C CYS A 71 -0.33 -10.34 3.94
N LEU A 72 0.28 -11.53 3.99
CA LEU A 72 1.41 -11.84 4.86
C LEU A 72 2.65 -12.08 4.00
N ILE A 73 3.74 -11.39 4.34
CA ILE A 73 5.04 -11.56 3.71
C ILE A 73 5.89 -12.46 4.60
N HIS A 74 6.42 -13.52 4.00
CA HIS A 74 7.31 -14.49 4.62
C HIS A 74 8.70 -14.32 3.99
N ALA A 75 9.74 -14.15 4.80
CA ALA A 75 11.12 -14.16 4.32
C ALA A 75 12.07 -14.64 5.41
N SER A 76 13.20 -15.23 5.01
CA SER A 76 14.32 -15.49 5.92
C SER A 76 15.20 -14.23 5.97
N PRO A 77 15.32 -13.56 7.12
CA PRO A 77 16.10 -12.33 7.22
C PRO A 77 17.57 -12.52 6.90
N THR A 78 18.11 -11.61 6.11
CA THR A 78 19.55 -11.46 5.85
C THR A 78 19.99 -10.05 6.23
N ASP A 79 21.26 -9.86 6.56
CA ASP A 79 21.78 -8.55 7.01
C ASP A 79 21.54 -7.45 5.97
N ASP A 80 21.73 -7.74 4.68
CA ASP A 80 21.47 -6.80 3.59
C ASP A 80 19.98 -6.47 3.43
N MET A 81 19.08 -7.41 3.72
CA MET A 81 17.63 -7.19 3.71
C MET A 81 17.19 -6.30 4.87
N MET A 82 17.72 -6.52 6.08
CA MET A 82 17.34 -5.78 7.28
C MET A 82 17.94 -4.37 7.33
N GLN A 83 19.05 -4.13 6.64
CA GLN A 83 19.66 -2.80 6.52
C GLN A 83 19.06 -1.96 5.39
N ALA A 84 18.47 -2.61 4.37
CA ALA A 84 17.88 -1.91 3.25
C ALA A 84 16.47 -1.37 3.59
N PRO A 85 16.06 -0.20 3.07
CA PRO A 85 14.76 0.40 3.35
C PRO A 85 13.63 -0.25 2.52
N LEU A 86 13.55 -1.59 2.53
CA LEU A 86 12.62 -2.37 1.71
C LEU A 86 11.18 -2.24 2.23
N PRO A 87 10.21 -1.76 1.42
CA PRO A 87 8.83 -1.52 1.89
C PRO A 87 8.11 -2.77 2.41
N TRP A 88 8.45 -3.94 1.89
CA TRP A 88 7.82 -5.23 2.21
C TRP A 88 8.49 -5.98 3.36
N VAL A 89 9.57 -5.43 3.95
CA VAL A 89 10.25 -5.96 5.14
C VAL A 89 9.79 -5.18 6.37
N GLY A 90 9.69 -5.82 7.53
CA GLY A 90 9.47 -5.13 8.81
C GLY A 90 10.73 -5.14 9.67
N ALA A 91 10.79 -4.24 10.65
CA ALA A 91 11.89 -4.27 11.63
C ALA A 91 11.76 -5.48 12.57
N ASP A 92 12.84 -5.76 13.29
CA ASP A 92 12.86 -6.83 14.28
C ASP A 92 11.72 -6.65 15.31
N GLU A 93 11.10 -7.76 15.69
CA GLU A 93 9.93 -7.84 16.59
C GLU A 93 8.66 -7.07 16.15
N GLN A 94 8.62 -6.45 14.96
CA GLN A 94 7.42 -5.76 14.47
C GLN A 94 6.46 -6.70 13.75
N THR A 95 5.16 -6.50 13.98
CA THR A 95 4.07 -7.22 13.29
C THR A 95 3.93 -6.79 11.82
N PHE A 96 4.29 -5.54 11.50
CA PHE A 96 3.99 -4.91 10.22
C PHE A 96 5.26 -4.66 9.40
N THR A 97 5.13 -4.78 8.09
CA THR A 97 6.13 -4.28 7.13
C THR A 97 6.30 -2.76 7.23
N HIS A 98 7.43 -2.21 6.77
CA HIS A 98 7.68 -0.77 6.73
C HIS A 98 6.62 0.00 5.93
N GLY A 99 6.17 -0.55 4.79
CA GLY A 99 5.11 0.05 3.98
C GLY A 99 3.78 0.16 4.75
N MET A 100 3.40 -0.89 5.46
CA MET A 100 2.19 -0.89 6.30
C MET A 100 2.34 0.04 7.51
N THR A 101 3.51 0.04 8.17
CA THR A 101 3.84 0.97 9.26
C THR A 101 3.73 2.43 8.81
N ARG A 102 4.27 2.78 7.64
CA ARG A 102 4.14 4.12 7.06
C ARG A 102 2.68 4.50 6.80
N LEU A 103 1.89 3.59 6.24
CA LEU A 103 0.47 3.81 5.97
C LEU A 103 -0.33 4.05 7.27
N ILE A 104 -0.12 3.21 8.29
CA ILE A 104 -0.77 3.36 9.60
C ILE A 104 -0.37 4.71 10.24
N ALA A 105 0.92 5.05 10.22
CA ALA A 105 1.41 6.32 10.74
C ALA A 105 0.80 7.52 10.00
N ALA A 106 0.70 7.46 8.67
CA ALA A 106 0.06 8.50 7.86
C ALA A 106 -1.40 8.72 8.26
N HIS A 107 -2.17 7.65 8.52
CA HIS A 107 -3.54 7.79 9.02
C HIS A 107 -3.59 8.45 10.41
N PHE A 108 -2.72 8.07 11.35
CA PHE A 108 -2.68 8.75 12.64
C PHE A 108 -2.30 10.24 12.52
N LEU A 109 -1.31 10.56 11.68
CA LEU A 109 -0.91 11.96 11.43
C LEU A 109 -2.02 12.77 10.75
N ALA A 110 -2.85 12.11 9.93
CA ALA A 110 -4.02 12.71 9.30
C ALA A 110 -5.23 12.84 10.26
N GLY A 111 -5.07 12.50 11.54
CA GLY A 111 -6.10 12.66 12.58
C GLY A 111 -7.19 11.59 12.55
N ILE A 112 -6.96 10.48 11.84
CA ILE A 112 -7.98 9.43 11.73
C ILE A 112 -8.16 8.70 13.05
N LYS A 113 -9.43 8.45 13.40
CA LYS A 113 -9.79 7.67 14.57
C LYS A 113 -9.26 6.24 14.49
N PHE A 114 -8.83 5.75 15.65
CA PHE A 114 -8.25 4.42 15.81
C PHE A 114 -9.14 3.30 15.23
N GLN A 115 -10.46 3.34 15.49
CA GLN A 115 -11.41 2.33 15.01
C GLN A 115 -11.51 2.30 13.48
N SER A 116 -11.56 3.49 12.87
CA SER A 116 -11.60 3.67 11.42
C SER A 116 -10.35 3.09 10.74
N ILE A 117 -9.17 3.17 11.37
CA ILE A 117 -7.93 2.53 10.87
C ILE A 117 -8.03 1.00 10.94
N CYS A 118 -8.52 0.43 12.04
CA CYS A 118 -8.72 -1.02 12.18
C CYS A 118 -9.61 -1.57 11.06
N GLU A 119 -10.74 -0.91 10.81
CA GLU A 119 -11.72 -1.33 9.79
C GLU A 119 -11.17 -1.18 8.37
N LEU A 120 -10.53 -0.03 8.09
CA LEU A 120 -10.01 0.30 6.76
C LEU A 120 -8.90 -0.66 6.31
N LEU A 121 -7.99 -0.98 7.22
CA LEU A 121 -6.80 -1.77 6.94
C LEU A 121 -6.97 -3.25 7.30
N ASP A 122 -8.12 -3.63 7.85
CA ASP A 122 -8.38 -4.98 8.38
C ASP A 122 -7.27 -5.41 9.36
N ILE A 123 -7.06 -4.58 10.39
CA ILE A 123 -6.07 -4.77 11.44
C ILE A 123 -6.78 -5.11 12.75
N PRO A 124 -6.40 -6.19 13.45
CA PRO A 124 -6.90 -6.46 14.79
C PRO A 124 -6.59 -5.31 15.75
N VAL A 125 -7.56 -4.92 16.58
CA VAL A 125 -7.43 -3.84 17.58
C VAL A 125 -6.18 -3.99 18.44
N ALA A 126 -5.86 -5.21 18.86
CA ALA A 126 -4.67 -5.49 19.67
C ALA A 126 -3.35 -5.14 18.94
N ASP A 127 -3.27 -5.40 17.63
CA ASP A 127 -2.06 -5.14 16.86
C ASP A 127 -1.90 -3.65 16.58
N LEU A 128 -3.00 -2.95 16.26
CA LEU A 128 -2.95 -1.49 16.10
C LEU A 128 -2.62 -0.79 17.43
N TRP A 129 -3.08 -1.34 18.56
CA TRP A 129 -2.80 -0.78 19.88
C TRP A 129 -1.33 -0.95 20.25
N LYS A 130 -0.77 -2.15 20.04
CA LYS A 130 0.67 -2.41 20.20
C LYS A 130 1.51 -1.48 19.33
N PHE A 131 1.11 -1.28 18.07
CA PHE A 131 1.77 -0.35 17.17
C PHE A 131 1.73 1.08 17.72
N LYS A 132 0.54 1.59 18.08
CA LYS A 132 0.38 2.94 18.61
C LYS A 132 1.19 3.13 19.90
N HIS A 133 1.15 2.17 20.81
CA HIS A 133 1.93 2.20 22.03
C HIS A 133 3.45 2.25 21.73
N ASN A 134 3.93 1.46 20.77
CA ASN A 134 5.34 1.50 20.38
C ASN A 134 5.69 2.83 19.70
N LEU A 135 4.79 3.41 18.91
CA LEU A 135 4.96 4.70 18.24
C LEU A 135 5.06 5.85 19.27
N ASP A 136 4.13 5.89 20.24
CA ASP A 136 4.11 6.91 21.30
C ASP A 136 5.37 6.84 22.18
N ASN A 137 5.95 5.64 22.34
CA ASN A 137 7.20 5.41 23.07
C ASN A 137 8.46 5.52 22.20
N GLY A 138 8.36 5.95 20.94
CA GLY A 138 9.49 6.13 20.03
C GLY A 138 10.19 4.83 19.60
N LYS A 139 9.56 3.66 19.80
CA LYS A 139 10.10 2.33 19.46
C LYS A 139 9.78 1.90 18.03
N VAL A 140 8.94 2.64 17.31
CA VAL A 140 8.67 2.41 15.88
C VAL A 140 9.64 3.25 15.05
N SER A 141 10.55 2.59 14.34
CA SER A 141 11.36 3.25 13.32
C SER A 141 10.51 3.59 12.10
N LEU A 142 10.16 4.87 11.93
CA LEU A 142 9.58 5.38 10.70
C LEU A 142 10.71 5.68 9.70
N SER A 143 11.38 4.63 9.21
CA SER A 143 12.30 4.75 8.09
C SER A 143 11.53 5.35 6.90
N GLY A 144 11.85 6.60 6.55
CA GLY A 144 11.10 7.39 5.56
C GLY A 144 10.11 8.42 6.14
N ARG A 145 10.29 8.89 7.37
CA ARG A 145 9.54 10.06 7.89
C ARG A 145 9.67 11.29 6.97
N GLU A 146 10.80 11.46 6.30
CA GLU A 146 10.99 12.47 5.26
C GLU A 146 10.08 12.21 4.05
N THR A 147 9.90 10.96 3.63
CA THR A 147 8.96 10.56 2.56
C THR A 147 7.50 10.79 2.94
N LEU A 148 7.14 10.57 4.22
CA LEU A 148 5.79 10.88 4.76
C LEU A 148 5.48 12.39 4.73
N MET A 149 6.51 13.25 4.76
CA MET A 149 6.35 14.71 4.70
C MET A 149 6.60 15.29 3.30
N ALA A 150 7.34 14.58 2.44
CA ALA A 150 7.58 14.95 1.04
C ALA A 150 6.33 14.83 0.15
N ASP A 151 5.31 14.07 0.58
CA ASP A 151 4.01 13.97 -0.10
C ASP A 151 3.15 15.24 0.04
N ARG A 152 3.67 16.31 0.67
CA ARG A 152 3.03 17.64 0.73
C ARG A 152 3.57 18.64 -0.30
N GLN A 153 4.35 18.21 -1.29
CA GLN A 153 4.71 19.09 -2.40
C GLN A 153 3.46 19.37 -3.26
N PRO A 154 3.13 20.63 -3.60
CA PRO A 154 2.03 20.92 -4.50
C PRO A 154 2.25 20.20 -5.83
N SER A 155 1.26 19.42 -6.24
CA SER A 155 1.37 18.59 -7.44
C SER A 155 1.58 19.49 -8.67
N ALA A 156 2.75 19.39 -9.30
CA ALA A 156 3.07 20.11 -10.54
C ALA A 156 2.09 19.77 -11.69
N PHE A 157 1.35 18.68 -11.53
CA PHE A 157 0.35 18.17 -12.46
C PHE A 157 -1.07 18.56 -12.07
N GLY A 158 -1.29 19.62 -11.29
CA GLY A 158 -2.62 20.21 -11.05
C GLY A 158 -3.65 19.17 -10.60
N VAL A 159 -3.24 18.28 -9.69
CA VAL A 159 -4.13 17.32 -9.03
C VAL A 159 -4.91 18.09 -7.97
N PRO A 160 -6.26 17.97 -7.93
CA PRO A 160 -7.06 18.63 -6.89
C PRO A 160 -6.59 18.27 -5.47
N GLU A 161 -6.72 19.22 -4.55
CA GLU A 161 -6.33 19.00 -3.15
C GLU A 161 -7.07 17.82 -2.52
N ALA A 162 -6.48 17.21 -1.49
CA ALA A 162 -7.00 16.00 -0.85
C ALA A 162 -8.43 16.15 -0.30
N ASP A 163 -8.81 17.35 0.14
CA ASP A 163 -10.14 17.63 0.69
C ASP A 163 -11.14 18.13 -0.38
N HIS A 164 -10.75 18.16 -1.66
CA HIS A 164 -11.61 18.58 -2.75
C HIS A 164 -12.77 17.58 -2.97
N PRO A 165 -14.03 18.04 -3.14
CA PRO A 165 -15.21 17.16 -3.18
C PRO A 165 -15.23 16.19 -4.38
N VAL A 166 -14.48 16.49 -5.44
CA VAL A 166 -14.37 15.63 -6.63
C VAL A 166 -14.01 14.18 -6.29
N TRP A 167 -13.17 13.96 -5.28
CA TRP A 167 -12.75 12.63 -4.87
C TRP A 167 -13.90 11.82 -4.30
N ALA A 168 -14.74 12.45 -3.47
CA ALA A 168 -15.97 11.83 -2.96
C ALA A 168 -16.97 11.57 -4.09
N SER A 169 -17.17 12.54 -5.00
CA SER A 169 -18.08 12.37 -6.14
C SER A 169 -17.65 11.26 -7.10
N LEU A 170 -16.34 11.06 -7.29
CA LEU A 170 -15.81 9.92 -8.03
C LEU A 170 -16.10 8.60 -7.30
N LEU A 171 -15.93 8.54 -5.99
CA LEU A 171 -16.16 7.33 -5.21
C LEU A 171 -17.64 6.96 -5.04
N ASP A 172 -18.53 7.94 -5.09
CA ASP A 172 -19.98 7.72 -5.03
C ASP A 172 -20.57 7.43 -6.42
N GLY A 173 -19.77 7.53 -7.48
CA GLY A 173 -20.20 7.31 -8.86
C GLY A 173 -20.98 8.48 -9.47
N ALA A 174 -21.04 9.63 -8.79
CA ALA A 174 -21.67 10.84 -9.31
C ALA A 174 -20.90 11.43 -10.51
N ILE A 175 -19.60 11.17 -10.58
CA ILE A 175 -18.75 11.49 -11.74
C ILE A 175 -18.26 10.18 -12.34
N GLU A 176 -18.60 9.96 -13.61
CA GLU A 176 -18.04 8.88 -14.42
C GLU A 176 -16.84 9.41 -15.22
N LEU A 177 -15.77 8.62 -15.23
CA LEU A 177 -14.55 8.92 -15.99
C LEU A 177 -14.43 7.94 -17.15
N ASP A 178 -13.99 8.43 -18.31
CA ASP A 178 -13.38 7.57 -19.33
C ASP A 178 -12.00 7.14 -18.82
N ILE A 179 -11.91 5.92 -18.27
CA ILE A 179 -10.69 5.40 -17.65
C ILE A 179 -9.93 4.54 -18.67
N ARG A 180 -8.74 5.00 -19.06
CA ARG A 180 -7.83 4.28 -19.96
C ARG A 180 -6.82 3.44 -19.20
N VAL A 181 -6.54 3.82 -17.96
CA VAL A 181 -5.58 3.11 -17.10
C VAL A 181 -6.27 2.01 -16.29
N LEU A 182 -5.94 0.75 -16.58
CA LEU A 182 -6.55 -0.43 -15.93
C LEU A 182 -6.37 -0.43 -14.41
N SER A 183 -5.20 -0.04 -13.91
CA SER A 183 -4.91 0.00 -12.47
C SER A 183 -5.80 1.01 -11.73
N LEU A 184 -6.08 2.18 -12.33
CA LEU A 184 -7.06 3.12 -11.80
C LEU A 184 -8.48 2.51 -11.81
N LYS A 185 -8.85 1.82 -12.89
CA LYS A 185 -10.16 1.15 -12.99
C LYS A 185 -10.35 0.13 -11.88
N LEU A 186 -9.35 -0.71 -11.62
CA LEU A 186 -9.38 -1.71 -10.55
C LEU A 186 -9.46 -1.06 -9.16
N LEU A 187 -8.68 0.01 -8.94
CA LEU A 187 -8.74 0.78 -7.70
C LEU A 187 -10.14 1.38 -7.49
N LEU A 188 -10.68 2.08 -8.47
CA LEU A 188 -12.02 2.67 -8.39
C LEU A 188 -13.10 1.61 -8.18
N THR A 189 -13.05 0.47 -8.88
CA THR A 189 -13.98 -0.64 -8.63
C THR A 189 -13.89 -1.14 -7.18
N LYS A 190 -12.68 -1.31 -6.64
CA LYS A 190 -12.47 -1.71 -5.25
C LYS A 190 -13.06 -0.67 -4.28
N LEU A 191 -12.70 0.60 -4.44
CA LEU A 191 -13.11 1.66 -3.51
C LEU A 191 -14.63 1.91 -3.57
N ARG A 192 -15.22 1.94 -4.77
CA ARG A 192 -16.67 2.05 -4.98
C ARG A 192 -17.42 0.86 -4.39
N GLY A 193 -16.88 -0.36 -4.51
CA GLY A 193 -17.48 -1.54 -3.88
C GLY A 193 -17.46 -1.50 -2.34
N GLN A 194 -16.54 -0.74 -1.75
CA GLN A 194 -16.45 -0.56 -0.30
C GLN A 194 -17.35 0.59 0.20
N MET A 195 -17.61 1.60 -0.62
CA MET A 195 -18.33 2.82 -0.22
C MET A 195 -19.72 2.56 0.39
N PRO A 196 -20.57 1.68 -0.16
CA PRO A 196 -21.88 1.38 0.42
C PRO A 196 -21.81 0.69 1.79
N LEU A 197 -20.70 0.02 2.10
CA LEU A 197 -20.48 -0.70 3.37
C LEU A 197 -19.92 0.21 4.46
N ILE A 198 -19.46 1.41 4.09
CA ILE A 198 -18.79 2.35 5.00
C ILE A 198 -19.79 3.45 5.37
N SER A 199 -20.29 3.40 6.61
CA SER A 199 -21.17 4.45 7.16
C SER A 199 -20.41 5.61 7.80
N ASP A 200 -19.17 5.40 8.22
CA ASP A 200 -18.35 6.42 8.88
C ASP A 200 -17.83 7.46 7.85
N PRO A 201 -18.20 8.76 7.98
CA PRO A 201 -17.74 9.80 7.06
C PRO A 201 -16.22 9.97 7.06
N GLU A 202 -15.53 9.69 8.17
CA GLU A 202 -14.06 9.77 8.22
C GLU A 202 -13.41 8.68 7.38
N VAL A 203 -13.95 7.45 7.42
CA VAL A 203 -13.46 6.34 6.59
C VAL A 203 -13.73 6.61 5.10
N ARG A 204 -14.85 7.27 4.77
CA ARG A 204 -15.13 7.70 3.38
C ARG A 204 -14.15 8.76 2.90
N GLN A 205 -13.84 9.76 3.73
CA GLN A 205 -12.83 10.76 3.44
C GLN A 205 -11.45 10.12 3.23
N LEU A 206 -11.13 9.05 3.94
CA LEU A 206 -9.88 8.32 3.71
C LEU A 206 -9.81 7.61 2.39
N LYS A 207 -10.92 7.04 1.93
CA LYS A 207 -10.95 6.46 0.58
C LYS A 207 -10.76 7.54 -0.49
N ALA A 208 -11.29 8.73 -0.25
CA ALA A 208 -11.05 9.89 -1.11
C ALA A 208 -9.57 10.28 -1.15
N ARG A 209 -8.89 10.29 0.01
CA ARG A 209 -7.44 10.54 0.10
C ARG A 209 -6.59 9.44 -0.53
N GLU A 210 -6.95 8.17 -0.35
CA GLU A 210 -6.31 7.01 -1.01
C GLU A 210 -6.36 7.17 -2.54
N LEU A 211 -7.51 7.58 -3.07
CA LEU A 211 -7.67 7.87 -4.50
C LEU A 211 -6.81 9.06 -4.93
N GLN A 212 -6.80 10.15 -4.16
CA GLN A 212 -6.02 11.34 -4.49
C GLN A 212 -4.51 11.08 -4.49
N HIS A 213 -3.97 10.35 -3.51
CA HIS A 213 -2.56 9.96 -3.49
C HIS A 213 -2.18 9.09 -4.69
N TYR A 214 -3.10 8.21 -5.12
CA TYR A 214 -2.90 7.45 -6.34
C TYR A 214 -2.75 8.39 -7.56
N PHE A 215 -3.60 9.42 -7.65
CA PHE A 215 -3.49 10.43 -8.71
C PHE A 215 -2.20 11.25 -8.63
N GLU A 216 -1.73 11.63 -7.45
CA GLU A 216 -0.45 12.34 -7.28
C GLU A 216 0.73 11.49 -7.70
N ARG A 217 0.79 10.25 -7.22
CA ARG A 217 1.89 9.32 -7.49
C ARG A 217 1.98 8.95 -8.97
N TYR A 218 0.84 8.83 -9.65
CA TYR A 218 0.78 8.39 -11.06
C TYR A 218 0.35 9.51 -12.02
N ALA A 219 0.45 10.78 -11.60
CA ALA A 219 -0.06 11.92 -12.36
C ALA A 219 0.39 11.99 -13.84
N PRO A 220 1.66 11.71 -14.20
CA PRO A 220 2.07 11.72 -15.61
C PRO A 220 1.34 10.69 -16.47
N GLN A 221 1.01 9.53 -15.91
CA GLN A 221 0.32 8.44 -16.61
C GLN A 221 -1.19 8.67 -16.68
N LEU A 222 -1.73 9.43 -15.73
CA LEU A 222 -3.15 9.74 -15.59
C LEU A 222 -3.53 11.08 -16.23
N ALA A 223 -2.73 11.60 -17.17
CA ALA A 223 -2.97 12.92 -17.78
C ALA A 223 -4.36 13.03 -18.43
N HIS A 224 -4.87 11.94 -19.03
CA HIS A 224 -6.18 11.88 -19.65
C HIS A 224 -7.31 11.97 -18.62
N GLU A 225 -7.21 11.22 -17.54
CA GLU A 225 -8.18 11.18 -16.45
C GLU A 225 -8.14 12.47 -15.61
N LEU A 226 -6.94 13.01 -15.37
CA LEU A 226 -6.75 14.32 -14.74
C LEU A 226 -7.41 15.44 -15.56
N GLY A 227 -7.35 15.34 -16.89
CA GLY A 227 -8.02 16.27 -17.79
C GLY A 227 -9.55 16.27 -17.69
N GLN A 228 -10.18 15.24 -17.10
CA GLN A 228 -11.64 15.16 -16.91
C GLN A 228 -12.09 15.67 -15.54
N ILE A 229 -11.23 15.58 -14.51
CA ILE A 229 -11.54 16.10 -13.17
C ILE A 229 -11.23 17.59 -13.02
N ARG A 230 -10.34 18.15 -13.85
CA ARG A 230 -10.03 19.58 -13.91
C ARG A 230 -11.17 20.47 -14.46
N PRO A 231 -11.89 20.13 -15.54
CA PRO A 231 -12.95 21.01 -16.07
C PRO A 231 -14.19 21.09 -15.18
N ALA A 232 -14.39 20.13 -14.25
CA ALA A 232 -15.49 20.19 -13.28
C ALA A 232 -15.34 21.33 -12.24
N THR A 233 -14.19 22.00 -12.18
CA THR A 233 -13.93 23.11 -11.24
C THR A 233 -14.23 24.51 -11.81
N LEU A 234 -14.66 24.63 -13.08
CA LEU A 234 -14.93 25.94 -13.71
C LEU A 234 -16.43 26.28 -13.90
N SER A 235 -17.35 25.44 -13.42
CA SER A 235 -18.80 25.70 -13.56
C SER A 235 -19.46 26.28 -12.30
N GLY A 236 -18.68 26.76 -11.32
CA GLY A 236 -19.18 27.32 -10.06
C GLY A 236 -19.29 28.85 -9.99
N ASP A 237 -18.69 29.60 -10.91
CA ASP A 237 -18.74 31.07 -10.94
C ASP A 237 -19.52 31.56 -12.16
N SER A 238 -20.83 31.67 -12.01
CA SER A 238 -21.67 32.58 -12.81
C SER A 238 -22.91 32.93 -12.00
N LEU A 239 -22.80 34.02 -11.24
CA LEU A 239 -23.92 34.87 -10.87
C LEU A 239 -24.41 35.64 -12.10
#